data_AF-A0A8S1KVK7-F1
#
_entry.id   AF-A0A8S1KVK7-F1
#
_cell.length_a   1.000
_cell.length_b   1.000
_cell.length_c   1.000
_cell.angle_alpha   90.00
_cell.angle_beta   90.00
_cell.angle_gamma   90.00
#
_symmetry.space_group_name_H-M   'P 1'
#
loop_
_entity.id
_entity.type
_entity.pdbx_description
1 polymer ?
#
loop_
_entity_poly.entity_id
_entity_poly.type
_entity_poly.pdbx_seq_one_letter_code
_entity_poly.pdbx_strand_id
1 'polypeptide(L)'
;MEEINTQKQEDSPAPSGSLIVNIEKMQRDSVTEDKIQPEEDIELQALFNKLNSTIDETPFHETKCQKQKQDLSYKAEFIMTHFIKFYIYQLMFYIFGPLIFFFLLNKPALMFNLGFWSWRQDVVFQYIQWIGHIFCLLMYFYFQSLSSLEIGLLWFSLLTRSIIVAAKFSTLNEERVELYERNRLSKKTIYFDVVLFDWSIQSKKIKYLEIAKAAKRHDFDTQFFYFDFLVEPMKETQKALLDDQETLLNLPHDGTYSGINLISYFIDSYQQLNTRKNQLSLALLISFIVVITPKALAYERYLQNPVEIFLNIVCGIFQIIQFNCIFLYLLISLEDMKRKIFLLDQVYYLISTKRVRCKEFKLTPTIDINCPRTIEAWSMLRSITFDYGASYHIRNQIYHTILILCCVASLVFAFQIILDYFQLDYYYLITLGIVFLIFLIFISLYLLSAATINQFFEDFKTQIENLKFICQDVRRMRKQYFEDNNSEPQNFVHKSFVNHLKAQHNNNNLIIYQRIDNLIDSLDNAQRHIEYDSRNYPLKLYGIKITYEILQNLVVGLFTVISFVVQQRFSS
;
A
#
# COMPACT_ATOMS: atom_id res chain seq x y z
N MET A 1 -48.73 11.39 -16.78
CA MET A 1 -48.15 12.67 -17.26
C MET A 1 -47.57 13.37 -16.05
N GLU A 2 -46.36 12.96 -15.66
CA GLU A 2 -45.49 13.74 -14.78
C GLU A 2 -44.25 14.02 -15.61
N GLU A 3 -44.03 15.30 -15.92
CA GLU A 3 -42.89 15.78 -16.68
C GLU A 3 -41.61 15.52 -15.88
N ILE A 4 -40.81 14.59 -16.37
CA ILE A 4 -39.41 14.43 -15.95
C ILE A 4 -38.68 15.64 -16.51
N ASN A 5 -38.51 16.62 -15.64
CA ASN A 5 -37.75 17.83 -15.87
C ASN A 5 -36.28 17.45 -16.05
N THR A 6 -35.85 17.27 -17.29
CA THR A 6 -34.44 17.10 -17.66
C THR A 6 -33.73 18.43 -17.44
N GLN A 7 -33.34 18.70 -16.20
CA GLN A 7 -32.27 19.66 -15.94
C GLN A 7 -31.03 19.17 -16.70
N LYS A 8 -30.58 19.99 -17.66
CA LYS A 8 -29.22 19.95 -18.20
C LYS A 8 -28.27 20.09 -17.02
N GLN A 9 -27.88 18.96 -16.46
CA GLN A 9 -26.78 18.88 -15.53
C GLN A 9 -25.53 19.07 -16.39
N GLU A 10 -24.96 20.27 -16.32
CA GLU A 10 -23.73 20.66 -17.00
C GLU A 10 -22.69 19.55 -16.83
N ASP A 11 -22.12 19.15 -17.97
CA ASP A 11 -21.03 18.18 -18.03
C ASP A 11 -20.00 18.55 -16.97
N SER A 12 -19.56 17.56 -16.17
CA SER A 12 -18.44 17.76 -15.26
C SER A 12 -17.32 18.45 -16.04
N PRO A 13 -16.83 19.62 -15.58
CA PRO A 13 -15.90 20.39 -16.36
C PRO A 13 -14.69 19.51 -16.66
N ALA A 14 -14.31 19.44 -17.94
CA ALA A 14 -12.98 19.00 -18.32
C ALA A 14 -11.97 19.71 -17.41
N PRO A 15 -10.88 19.04 -16.99
CA PRO A 15 -9.93 19.60 -16.01
C PRO A 15 -9.61 21.04 -16.39
N SER A 16 -9.77 21.97 -15.43
CA SER A 16 -9.45 23.37 -15.68
C SER A 16 -8.02 23.45 -16.22
N GLY A 17 -7.79 24.27 -17.25
CA GLY A 17 -6.47 24.44 -17.86
C GLY A 17 -5.33 24.75 -16.86
N SER A 18 -5.65 25.15 -15.62
CA SER A 18 -4.70 25.30 -14.52
C SER A 18 -4.04 23.99 -14.04
N LEU A 19 -4.73 22.84 -14.13
CA LEU A 19 -4.12 21.54 -13.81
C LEU A 19 -3.11 21.16 -14.92
N ILE A 20 -3.49 21.43 -16.17
CA ILE A 20 -2.70 21.14 -17.38
C ILE A 20 -1.41 21.98 -17.40
N VAL A 21 -1.48 23.27 -17.06
CA VAL A 21 -0.31 24.17 -17.00
C VAL A 21 0.70 23.75 -15.93
N ASN A 22 0.25 23.17 -14.81
CA ASN A 22 1.16 22.66 -13.77
C ASN A 22 1.88 21.37 -14.19
N ILE A 23 1.25 20.52 -15.02
CA ILE A 23 1.86 19.29 -15.55
C ILE A 23 3.02 19.63 -16.51
N GLU A 24 2.83 20.57 -17.44
CA GLU A 24 3.90 20.98 -18.37
C GLU A 24 5.11 21.60 -17.66
N LYS A 25 4.87 22.35 -16.58
CA LYS A 25 5.95 23.00 -15.81
C LYS A 25 6.74 21.98 -14.98
N MET A 26 6.07 20.99 -14.37
CA MET A 26 6.73 19.92 -13.61
C MET A 26 7.52 18.94 -14.49
N GLN A 27 7.03 18.66 -15.71
CA GLN A 27 7.80 17.86 -16.68
C GLN A 27 9.07 18.59 -17.13
N ARG A 28 9.07 19.92 -17.18
CA ARG A 28 10.26 20.70 -17.58
C ARG A 28 11.36 20.70 -16.51
N ASP A 29 10.99 20.65 -15.24
CA ASP A 29 11.95 20.67 -14.11
C ASP A 29 12.54 19.27 -13.81
N SER A 30 11.81 18.19 -14.10
CA SER A 30 12.28 16.79 -13.89
C SER A 30 13.28 16.30 -14.94
N VAL A 31 13.21 16.79 -16.18
CA VAL A 31 14.09 16.37 -17.29
C VAL A 31 15.58 16.72 -17.07
N THR A 32 15.89 17.60 -16.12
CA THR A 32 17.28 18.00 -15.82
C THR A 32 18.04 17.03 -14.90
N GLU A 33 17.36 16.13 -14.15
CA GLU A 33 18.01 15.12 -13.28
C GLU A 33 18.19 13.74 -13.95
N ASP A 34 17.45 13.43 -15.02
CA ASP A 34 17.38 12.08 -15.62
C ASP A 34 18.56 11.68 -16.54
N LYS A 35 19.47 12.60 -16.90
CA LYS A 35 20.54 12.28 -17.88
C LYS A 35 21.68 11.41 -17.35
N ILE A 36 21.73 11.11 -16.05
CA ILE A 36 22.76 10.24 -15.43
C ILE A 36 22.19 8.85 -15.04
N GLN A 37 20.87 8.66 -15.07
CA GLN A 37 20.22 7.38 -14.72
C GLN A 37 20.28 6.23 -15.75
N PRO A 38 20.45 6.42 -17.08
CA PRO A 38 20.19 5.33 -18.02
C PRO A 38 21.19 4.16 -17.93
N GLU A 39 22.46 4.41 -17.57
CA GLU A 39 23.43 3.31 -17.35
C GLU A 39 23.17 2.53 -16.05
N GLU A 40 22.65 3.20 -15.01
CA GLU A 40 22.37 2.55 -13.72
C GLU A 40 21.15 1.64 -13.78
N ASP A 41 20.13 2.02 -14.54
CA ASP A 41 18.93 1.20 -14.76
C ASP A 41 19.26 -0.03 -15.61
N ILE A 42 20.15 0.09 -16.61
CA ILE A 42 20.62 -1.05 -17.41
C ILE A 42 21.41 -2.04 -16.56
N GLU A 43 22.32 -1.60 -15.68
CA GLU A 43 23.04 -2.50 -14.79
C GLU A 43 22.11 -3.20 -13.80
N LEU A 44 21.14 -2.48 -13.23
CA LEU A 44 20.18 -3.05 -12.29
C LEU A 44 19.21 -4.01 -12.96
N GLN A 45 18.77 -3.70 -14.16
CA GLN A 45 17.95 -4.57 -14.98
C GLN A 45 18.75 -5.77 -15.47
N ALA A 46 20.03 -5.63 -15.79
CA ALA A 46 20.92 -6.75 -16.07
C ALA A 46 21.19 -7.60 -14.82
N LEU A 47 21.30 -7.00 -13.63
CA LEU A 47 21.49 -7.72 -12.36
C LEU A 47 20.21 -8.42 -11.93
N PHE A 48 19.04 -7.82 -12.19
CA PHE A 48 17.73 -8.41 -11.96
C PHE A 48 17.42 -9.52 -12.97
N ASN A 49 17.67 -9.27 -14.26
CA ASN A 49 17.59 -10.27 -15.31
C ASN A 49 18.58 -11.39 -15.03
N LYS A 50 19.80 -11.12 -14.56
CA LYS A 50 20.76 -12.15 -14.13
C LYS A 50 20.28 -12.91 -12.89
N LEU A 51 19.69 -12.23 -11.90
CA LEU A 51 19.06 -12.86 -10.73
C LEU A 51 17.85 -13.72 -11.12
N ASN A 52 17.12 -13.36 -12.17
CA ASN A 52 15.96 -14.12 -12.66
C ASN A 52 16.33 -15.13 -13.78
N SER A 53 17.42 -14.95 -14.52
CA SER A 53 17.85 -15.80 -15.64
C SER A 53 18.81 -16.89 -15.19
N THR A 54 19.59 -16.66 -14.12
CA THR A 54 20.20 -17.78 -13.37
C THR A 54 19.15 -18.71 -12.75
N ILE A 55 17.88 -18.28 -12.75
CA ILE A 55 16.73 -19.04 -12.28
C ILE A 55 15.99 -19.70 -13.48
N ASP A 56 15.81 -19.02 -14.62
CA ASP A 56 14.99 -19.53 -15.74
C ASP A 56 15.75 -20.27 -16.88
N GLU A 57 17.09 -20.19 -16.99
CA GLU A 57 17.82 -20.72 -18.18
C GLU A 57 18.45 -22.11 -18.02
N THR A 58 18.29 -22.83 -16.90
CA THR A 58 18.78 -24.22 -16.83
C THR A 58 17.87 -25.16 -17.64
N PRO A 59 18.36 -25.80 -18.72
CA PRO A 59 17.52 -26.59 -19.61
C PRO A 59 16.94 -27.84 -18.93
N PHE A 60 15.61 -27.92 -18.93
CA PHE A 60 14.72 -29.10 -18.99
C PHE A 60 14.88 -30.26 -17.97
N HIS A 61 15.76 -30.16 -16.98
CA HIS A 61 15.78 -31.02 -15.81
C HIS A 61 15.72 -30.23 -14.50
N GLU A 62 14.88 -29.19 -14.45
CA GLU A 62 14.44 -28.71 -13.16
C GLU A 62 13.67 -29.83 -12.47
N THR A 63 14.29 -30.37 -11.42
CA THR A 63 13.59 -31.24 -10.50
C THR A 63 12.37 -30.49 -9.97
N LYS A 64 11.21 -31.15 -9.79
CA LYS A 64 9.99 -30.54 -9.25
C LYS A 64 10.23 -29.67 -7.99
N CYS A 65 11.29 -29.98 -7.23
CA CYS A 65 11.74 -29.24 -6.07
C CYS A 65 12.28 -27.82 -6.39
N GLN A 66 13.00 -27.62 -7.51
CA GLN A 66 13.51 -26.30 -7.90
C GLN A 66 12.38 -25.38 -8.36
N LYS A 67 11.47 -25.88 -9.20
CA LYS A 67 10.28 -25.13 -9.60
C LYS A 67 9.42 -24.73 -8.41
N GLN A 68 9.21 -25.66 -7.47
CA GLN A 68 8.48 -25.36 -6.23
C GLN A 68 9.18 -24.27 -5.38
N LYS A 69 10.52 -24.27 -5.32
CA LYS A 69 11.29 -23.21 -4.63
C LYS A 69 11.17 -21.86 -5.34
N GLN A 70 11.18 -21.84 -6.66
CA GLN A 70 10.96 -20.62 -7.44
C GLN A 70 9.57 -20.05 -7.22
N ASP A 71 8.53 -20.87 -7.26
CA ASP A 71 7.16 -20.44 -7.03
C ASP A 71 6.99 -19.86 -5.62
N LEU A 72 7.64 -20.47 -4.62
CA LEU A 72 7.71 -19.94 -3.25
C LEU A 72 8.45 -18.61 -3.17
N SER A 73 9.42 -18.35 -4.05
CA SER A 73 10.21 -17.11 -4.03
C SER A 73 9.40 -15.87 -4.42
N TYR A 74 8.27 -16.02 -5.10
CA TYR A 74 7.42 -14.89 -5.47
C TYR A 74 6.29 -14.65 -4.46
N LYS A 75 5.96 -15.66 -3.64
CA LYS A 75 4.95 -15.54 -2.59
C LYS A 75 5.44 -14.60 -1.50
N ALA A 76 4.67 -13.54 -1.27
CA ALA A 76 4.89 -12.67 -0.13
C ALA A 76 4.37 -13.39 1.12
N GLU A 77 5.27 -14.03 1.87
CA GLU A 77 4.95 -14.69 3.12
C GLU A 77 5.69 -14.04 4.29
N PHE A 78 5.07 -14.05 5.47
CA PHE A 78 5.72 -13.58 6.69
C PHE A 78 6.36 -14.74 7.43
N ILE A 79 7.67 -14.70 7.54
CA ILE A 79 8.46 -15.74 8.21
C ILE A 79 8.76 -15.29 9.64
N MET A 80 8.03 -15.85 10.62
CA MET A 80 8.14 -15.45 12.03
C MET A 80 9.53 -15.71 12.63
N THR A 81 10.22 -16.76 12.19
CA THR A 81 11.60 -17.07 12.66
C THR A 81 12.58 -15.98 12.25
N HIS A 82 12.47 -15.46 11.02
CA HIS A 82 13.23 -14.30 10.56
C HIS A 82 12.87 -13.06 11.37
N PHE A 83 11.57 -12.80 11.59
CA PHE A 83 11.13 -11.66 12.38
C PHE A 83 11.78 -11.64 13.77
N ILE A 84 11.67 -12.73 14.54
CA ILE A 84 12.24 -12.83 15.88
C ILE A 84 13.77 -12.65 15.84
N LYS A 85 14.45 -13.34 14.91
CA LYS A 85 15.91 -13.28 14.76
C LYS A 85 16.40 -11.84 14.52
N PHE A 86 15.83 -11.15 13.54
CA PHE A 86 16.23 -9.79 13.20
C PHE A 86 15.77 -8.78 14.25
N TYR A 87 14.64 -8.99 14.91
CA TYR A 87 14.20 -8.18 16.04
C TYR A 87 15.19 -8.25 17.21
N ILE A 88 15.66 -9.45 17.57
CA ILE A 88 16.67 -9.63 18.61
C ILE A 88 17.98 -8.93 18.22
N TYR A 89 18.43 -9.04 16.95
CA TYR A 89 19.62 -8.34 16.50
C TYR A 89 19.51 -6.81 16.62
N GLN A 90 18.36 -6.24 16.28
CA GLN A 90 18.12 -4.80 16.47
C GLN A 90 18.08 -4.42 17.95
N LEU A 91 17.42 -5.22 18.79
CA LEU A 91 17.37 -5.00 20.24
C LEU A 91 18.77 -5.03 20.87
N MET A 92 19.59 -6.02 20.50
CA MET A 92 20.98 -6.11 20.92
C MET A 92 21.79 -4.90 20.48
N PHE A 93 21.55 -4.38 19.26
CA PHE A 93 22.23 -3.16 18.81
C PHE A 93 21.82 -1.96 19.66
N TYR A 94 20.53 -1.79 19.99
CA TYR A 94 20.11 -0.66 20.80
C TYR A 94 20.62 -0.73 22.26
N ILE A 95 20.83 -1.94 22.79
CA ILE A 95 21.40 -2.14 24.12
C ILE A 95 22.92 -1.92 24.11
N PHE A 96 23.65 -2.60 23.21
CA PHE A 96 25.12 -2.66 23.22
C PHE A 96 25.81 -1.67 22.26
N GLY A 97 25.09 -1.14 21.28
CA GLY A 97 25.63 -0.24 20.28
C GLY A 97 26.74 -0.87 19.44
N PRO A 98 27.88 -0.17 19.24
CA PRO A 98 29.03 -0.71 18.52
C PRO A 98 29.57 -2.02 19.11
N LEU A 99 29.34 -2.29 20.40
CA LEU A 99 29.79 -3.50 21.08
C LEU A 99 29.03 -4.76 20.62
N ILE A 100 27.96 -4.63 19.81
CA ILE A 100 27.30 -5.77 19.16
C ILE A 100 28.30 -6.62 18.33
N PHE A 101 29.41 -6.02 17.90
CA PHE A 101 30.49 -6.70 17.21
C PHE A 101 30.98 -7.97 17.95
N PHE A 102 31.02 -7.96 19.28
CA PHE A 102 31.43 -9.14 20.05
C PHE A 102 30.43 -10.31 19.95
N PHE A 103 29.14 -10.02 19.77
CA PHE A 103 28.10 -11.04 19.65
C PHE A 103 27.93 -11.56 18.22
N LEU A 104 28.22 -10.73 17.22
CA LEU A 104 28.08 -11.05 15.79
C LEU A 104 29.43 -11.22 15.08
N LEU A 105 30.48 -11.57 15.82
CA LEU A 105 31.86 -11.64 15.31
C LEU A 105 32.02 -12.62 14.13
N ASN A 106 31.21 -13.68 14.12
CA ASN A 106 31.18 -14.69 13.03
C ASN A 106 30.34 -14.25 11.81
N LYS A 107 29.70 -13.07 11.84
CA LYS A 107 28.80 -12.56 10.79
C LYS A 107 29.10 -11.10 10.40
N PRO A 108 30.33 -10.75 9.97
CA PRO A 108 30.69 -9.37 9.63
C PRO A 108 29.92 -8.84 8.41
N ALA A 109 29.61 -9.70 7.44
CA ALA A 109 28.77 -9.35 6.29
C ALA A 109 27.37 -8.90 6.73
N LEU A 110 26.74 -9.68 7.62
CA LEU A 110 25.43 -9.35 8.19
C LEU A 110 25.47 -8.00 8.93
N MET A 111 26.48 -7.76 9.76
CA MET A 111 26.63 -6.49 10.48
C MET A 111 26.73 -5.29 9.53
N PHE A 112 27.51 -5.43 8.45
CA PHE A 112 27.62 -4.39 7.42
C PHE A 112 26.28 -4.15 6.71
N ASN A 113 25.57 -5.22 6.37
CA ASN A 113 24.30 -5.15 5.65
C ASN A 113 23.18 -4.56 6.53
N LEU A 114 23.13 -4.92 7.82
CA LEU A 114 22.17 -4.38 8.80
C LEU A 114 22.45 -2.93 9.21
N GLY A 115 23.59 -2.37 8.79
CA GLY A 115 23.97 -1.01 9.19
C GLY A 115 24.50 -0.91 10.62
N PHE A 116 24.97 -2.02 11.19
CA PHE A 116 25.63 -2.02 12.49
C PHE A 116 27.11 -1.69 12.38
N TRP A 117 27.69 -1.70 11.18
CA TRP A 117 29.10 -1.42 10.97
C TRP A 117 29.36 -0.86 9.57
N SER A 118 29.51 0.47 9.46
CA SER A 118 29.91 1.16 8.22
C SER A 118 30.07 2.66 8.44
N TRP A 119 30.64 3.35 7.45
CA TRP A 119 30.66 4.82 7.36
C TRP A 119 29.51 5.38 6.50
N ARG A 120 28.45 4.60 6.24
CA ARG A 120 27.28 5.11 5.51
C ARG A 120 26.48 6.06 6.41
N GLN A 121 25.80 7.04 5.81
CA GLN A 121 25.03 8.06 6.53
C GLN A 121 23.91 7.47 7.41
N ASP A 122 23.22 6.42 6.94
CA ASP A 122 22.20 5.69 7.71
C ASP A 122 22.77 5.08 9.00
N VAL A 123 24.00 4.56 8.92
CA VAL A 123 24.70 3.95 10.05
C VAL A 123 25.16 5.00 11.05
N VAL A 124 25.74 6.11 10.57
CA VAL A 124 26.12 7.24 11.42
C VAL A 124 24.90 7.80 12.16
N PHE A 125 23.78 7.95 11.48
CA PHE A 125 22.53 8.40 12.09
C PHE A 125 22.03 7.42 13.17
N GLN A 126 22.12 6.11 12.93
CA GLN A 126 21.78 5.09 13.91
C GLN A 126 22.69 5.12 15.15
N TYR A 127 23.99 5.40 14.97
CA TYR A 127 24.91 5.61 16.09
C TYR A 127 24.61 6.88 16.89
N ILE A 128 24.30 8.00 16.22
CA ILE A 128 23.89 9.25 16.90
C ILE A 128 22.68 8.99 17.78
N GLN A 129 21.70 8.25 17.26
CA GLN A 129 20.51 7.88 18.03
C GLN A 129 20.82 6.97 19.21
N TRP A 130 21.72 6.01 19.04
CA TRP A 130 22.16 5.14 20.11
C TRP A 130 22.92 5.93 21.21
N ILE A 131 23.88 6.79 20.82
CA ILE A 131 24.60 7.65 21.77
C ILE A 131 23.62 8.54 22.53
N GLY A 132 22.66 9.15 21.83
CA GLY A 132 21.60 9.94 22.46
C GLY A 132 20.80 9.14 23.48
N HIS A 133 20.46 7.90 23.14
CA HIS A 133 19.72 7.01 24.03
C HIS A 133 20.51 6.64 25.29
N ILE A 134 21.75 6.19 25.13
CA ILE A 134 22.63 5.85 26.26
C ILE A 134 22.91 7.09 27.11
N PHE A 135 23.11 8.25 26.48
CA PHE A 135 23.27 9.50 27.20
C PHE A 135 22.04 9.79 28.06
N CYS A 136 20.82 9.78 27.51
CA CYS A 136 19.59 9.99 28.29
C CYS A 136 19.45 8.97 29.42
N LEU A 137 19.79 7.70 29.19
CA LEU A 137 19.73 6.65 30.21
C LEU A 137 20.73 6.86 31.35
N LEU A 138 21.98 7.21 31.03
CA LEU A 138 23.00 7.52 32.03
C LEU A 138 22.62 8.76 32.85
N MET A 139 22.09 9.78 32.18
CA MET A 139 21.61 11.00 32.84
C MET A 139 20.42 10.74 33.76
N TYR A 140 19.52 9.83 33.37
CA TYR A 140 18.42 9.37 34.23
C TYR A 140 18.94 8.76 35.53
N PHE A 141 19.92 7.85 35.47
CA PHE A 141 20.47 7.24 36.68
C PHE A 141 21.36 8.16 37.51
N TYR A 142 22.12 9.06 36.86
CA TYR A 142 23.08 9.92 37.55
C TYR A 142 22.43 11.16 38.18
N PHE A 143 21.58 11.87 37.43
CA PHE A 143 20.96 13.12 37.89
C PHE A 143 19.56 12.92 38.46
N GLN A 144 18.88 11.80 38.13
CA GLN A 144 17.47 11.55 38.49
C GLN A 144 16.49 12.64 38.01
N SER A 145 16.92 13.48 37.07
CA SER A 145 16.16 14.63 36.57
C SER A 145 15.22 14.31 35.40
N LEU A 146 15.39 13.15 34.74
CA LEU A 146 14.49 12.68 33.70
C LEU A 146 13.40 11.81 34.32
N SER A 147 12.16 11.94 33.86
CA SER A 147 11.07 11.09 34.33
C SER A 147 11.20 9.67 33.78
N SER A 148 10.73 8.67 34.53
CA SER A 148 10.70 7.28 34.06
C SER A 148 9.86 7.11 32.80
N LEU A 149 8.81 7.94 32.63
CA LEU A 149 8.01 7.98 31.40
C LEU A 149 8.81 8.42 30.20
N GLU A 150 9.65 9.45 30.31
CA GLU A 150 10.44 9.93 29.16
C GLU A 150 11.41 8.87 28.67
N ILE A 151 12.04 8.16 29.61
CA ILE A 151 12.87 6.98 29.29
C ILE A 151 12.02 5.85 28.71
N GLY A 152 10.83 5.60 29.27
CA GLY A 152 9.87 4.62 28.75
C GLY A 152 9.41 4.91 27.32
N LEU A 153 9.09 6.16 26.99
CA LEU A 153 8.70 6.59 25.64
C LEU A 153 9.87 6.48 24.66
N LEU A 154 11.09 6.79 25.11
CA LEU A 154 12.28 6.62 24.31
C LEU A 154 12.51 5.14 23.98
N TRP A 155 12.39 4.24 24.96
CA TRP A 155 12.43 2.79 24.74
C TRP A 155 11.30 2.30 23.84
N PHE A 156 10.06 2.73 24.09
CA PHE A 156 8.92 2.39 23.25
C PHE A 156 9.18 2.76 21.79
N SER A 157 9.74 3.94 21.53
CA SER A 157 10.05 4.38 20.17
C SER A 157 11.11 3.49 19.48
N LEU A 158 12.14 3.05 20.21
CA LEU A 158 13.18 2.15 19.72
C LEU A 158 12.66 0.73 19.46
N LEU A 159 11.83 0.20 20.36
CA LEU A 159 11.19 -1.11 20.19
C LEU A 159 10.28 -1.11 18.97
N THR A 160 9.49 -0.05 18.81
CA THR A 160 8.60 0.15 17.65
C THR A 160 9.40 0.22 16.34
N ARG A 161 10.52 0.95 16.32
CA ARG A 161 11.41 0.97 15.16
C ARG A 161 12.04 -0.39 14.86
N SER A 162 12.43 -1.14 15.90
CA SER A 162 13.00 -2.48 15.75
C SER A 162 12.00 -3.43 15.07
N ILE A 163 10.70 -3.29 15.37
CA ILE A 163 9.62 -4.04 14.70
C ILE A 163 9.59 -3.72 13.20
N ILE A 164 9.66 -2.44 12.81
CA ILE A 164 9.65 -2.03 11.39
C ILE A 164 10.82 -2.68 10.62
N VAL A 165 12.02 -2.64 11.20
CA VAL A 165 13.21 -3.23 10.57
C VAL A 165 13.09 -4.75 10.51
N ALA A 166 12.64 -5.41 11.57
CA ALA A 166 12.43 -6.86 11.59
C ALA A 166 11.36 -7.31 10.59
N ALA A 167 10.27 -6.56 10.45
CA ALA A 167 9.21 -6.81 9.49
C ALA A 167 9.74 -6.81 8.04
N LYS A 168 10.70 -5.92 7.70
CA LYS A 168 11.36 -5.98 6.39
C LYS A 168 11.97 -7.36 6.14
N PHE A 169 12.85 -7.82 7.02
CA PHE A 169 13.57 -9.08 6.83
C PHE A 169 12.68 -10.32 6.88
N SER A 170 11.59 -10.26 7.63
CA SER A 170 10.61 -11.34 7.70
C SER A 170 9.83 -11.61 6.42
N THR A 171 9.79 -10.64 5.51
CA THR A 171 9.14 -10.76 4.19
C THR A 171 10.14 -11.06 3.06
N LEU A 172 11.41 -11.30 3.41
CA LEU A 172 12.41 -11.74 2.45
C LEU A 172 12.43 -13.26 2.40
N ASN A 173 12.58 -13.80 1.19
CA ASN A 173 12.82 -15.22 0.99
C ASN A 173 14.09 -15.68 1.70
N GLU A 174 14.13 -16.96 2.07
CA GLU A 174 15.27 -17.57 2.75
C GLU A 174 16.59 -17.34 2.02
N GLU A 175 16.62 -17.52 0.70
CA GLU A 175 17.82 -17.28 -0.13
C GLU A 175 18.33 -15.83 -0.05
N ARG A 176 17.40 -14.86 0.02
CA ARG A 176 17.79 -13.45 0.21
C ARG A 176 18.33 -13.23 1.61
N VAL A 177 17.73 -13.84 2.63
CA VAL A 177 18.24 -13.76 4.01
C VAL A 177 19.64 -14.39 4.10
N GLU A 178 19.86 -15.54 3.47
CA GLU A 178 21.18 -16.17 3.39
C GLU A 178 22.19 -15.27 2.68
N LEU A 179 21.77 -14.61 1.60
CA LEU A 179 22.61 -13.64 0.87
C LEU A 179 23.02 -12.48 1.80
N TYR A 180 22.10 -11.96 2.61
CA TYR A 180 22.39 -10.94 3.63
C TYR A 180 23.34 -11.44 4.73
N GLU A 181 23.30 -12.73 5.07
CA GLU A 181 24.14 -13.30 6.12
C GLU A 181 25.55 -13.64 5.63
N ARG A 182 25.68 -14.16 4.41
CA ARG A 182 26.93 -14.67 3.87
C ARG A 182 27.73 -13.62 3.10
N ASN A 183 27.06 -12.74 2.35
CA ASN A 183 27.72 -11.85 1.40
C ASN A 183 27.61 -10.39 1.81
N ARG A 184 28.70 -9.64 1.69
CA ARG A 184 28.68 -8.19 1.85
C ARG A 184 28.04 -7.56 0.62
N LEU A 185 26.87 -6.96 0.79
CA LEU A 185 26.13 -6.38 -0.33
C LEU A 185 26.67 -5.02 -0.72
N SER A 186 26.52 -4.69 -2.00
CA SER A 186 26.87 -3.36 -2.49
C SER A 186 25.96 -2.31 -1.85
N LYS A 187 26.46 -1.06 -1.71
CA LYS A 187 25.64 0.05 -1.19
C LYS A 187 24.37 0.23 -2.02
N LYS A 188 24.47 0.15 -3.36
CA LYS A 188 23.33 0.26 -4.27
C LYS A 188 22.27 -0.81 -3.99
N THR A 189 22.67 -2.07 -3.80
CA THR A 189 21.76 -3.17 -3.44
C THR A 189 21.08 -2.93 -2.09
N ILE A 190 21.83 -2.46 -1.09
CA ILE A 190 21.28 -2.18 0.24
C ILE A 190 20.27 -1.04 0.15
N TYR A 191 20.60 0.08 -0.51
CA TYR A 191 19.67 1.20 -0.69
C TYR A 191 18.43 0.81 -1.49
N PHE A 192 18.59 0.01 -2.53
CA PHE A 192 17.46 -0.55 -3.27
C PHE A 192 16.55 -1.37 -2.36
N ASP A 193 17.12 -2.12 -1.41
CA ASP A 193 16.35 -2.85 -0.41
C ASP A 193 15.90 -1.97 0.77
N VAL A 194 16.39 -0.73 0.94
CA VAL A 194 15.82 0.29 1.85
C VAL A 194 14.57 0.84 1.19
N VAL A 195 13.64 -0.08 1.10
CA VAL A 195 12.50 -0.08 0.21
C VAL A 195 11.47 0.99 0.60
N LEU A 196 11.49 1.52 1.83
CA LEU A 196 10.45 2.42 2.34
C LEU A 196 10.36 3.75 1.55
N PHE A 197 11.50 4.40 1.33
CA PHE A 197 11.53 5.69 0.64
C PHE A 197 11.19 5.51 -0.83
N ASP A 198 11.86 4.57 -1.45
CA ASP A 198 11.71 4.15 -2.84
C ASP A 198 10.25 3.74 -3.16
N TRP A 199 9.60 3.02 -2.24
CA TRP A 199 8.18 2.69 -2.33
C TRP A 199 7.28 3.91 -2.28
N SER A 200 7.49 4.86 -1.37
CA SER A 200 6.61 6.03 -1.37
C SER A 200 6.97 7.06 -2.47
N ILE A 201 8.09 6.89 -3.21
CA ILE A 201 8.34 7.58 -4.50
C ILE A 201 7.60 6.91 -5.65
N GLN A 202 7.47 5.58 -5.62
CA GLN A 202 6.99 4.76 -6.75
C GLN A 202 7.87 4.92 -7.99
N SER A 203 9.18 4.76 -7.84
CA SER A 203 10.11 4.81 -8.98
C SER A 203 9.70 3.82 -10.07
N LYS A 204 9.99 4.15 -11.35
CA LYS A 204 9.63 3.30 -12.51
C LYS A 204 10.01 1.83 -12.29
N LYS A 205 11.22 1.62 -11.80
CA LYS A 205 11.76 0.30 -11.43
C LYS A 205 10.89 -0.45 -10.44
N ILE A 206 10.42 0.20 -9.38
CA ILE A 206 9.61 -0.45 -8.33
C ILE A 206 8.21 -0.76 -8.84
N LYS A 207 7.60 0.15 -9.59
CA LYS A 207 6.30 -0.09 -10.24
C LYS A 207 6.38 -1.35 -11.08
N TYR A 208 7.32 -1.39 -12.03
CA TYR A 208 7.50 -2.52 -12.92
C TYR A 208 7.77 -3.82 -12.17
N LEU A 209 8.69 -3.80 -11.20
CA LEU A 209 9.07 -4.97 -10.43
C LEU A 209 7.91 -5.53 -9.60
N GLU A 210 7.11 -4.68 -8.97
CA GLU A 210 5.95 -5.14 -8.19
C GLU A 210 4.79 -5.58 -9.09
N ILE A 211 4.56 -4.95 -10.25
CA ILE A 211 3.60 -5.41 -11.26
C ILE A 211 4.01 -6.78 -11.80
N ALA A 212 5.27 -6.97 -12.17
CA ALA A 212 5.79 -8.22 -12.69
C ALA A 212 5.72 -9.35 -11.65
N LYS A 213 6.07 -9.06 -10.39
CA LYS A 213 5.89 -10.03 -9.29
C LYS A 213 4.43 -10.41 -9.09
N ALA A 214 3.51 -9.43 -9.18
CA ALA A 214 2.09 -9.70 -9.04
C ALA A 214 1.56 -10.57 -10.18
N ALA A 215 1.92 -10.23 -11.44
CA ALA A 215 1.59 -11.07 -12.59
C ALA A 215 2.12 -12.49 -12.45
N LYS A 216 3.38 -12.66 -11.99
CA LYS A 216 3.98 -13.98 -11.76
C LYS A 216 3.32 -14.74 -10.61
N ARG A 217 2.92 -14.10 -9.51
CA ARG A 217 2.20 -14.76 -8.41
C ARG A 217 0.83 -15.34 -8.82
N HIS A 218 0.22 -14.75 -9.84
CA HIS A 218 -1.05 -15.19 -10.38
C HIS A 218 -0.91 -16.08 -11.63
N ASP A 219 0.32 -16.42 -12.03
CA ASP A 219 0.63 -17.18 -13.26
C ASP A 219 -0.03 -16.56 -14.50
N PHE A 220 -0.12 -15.22 -14.56
CA PHE A 220 -0.70 -14.53 -15.70
C PHE A 220 0.28 -14.48 -16.87
N ASP A 221 -0.25 -14.80 -18.05
CA ASP A 221 0.46 -14.58 -19.30
C ASP A 221 0.32 -13.11 -19.73
N THR A 222 1.41 -12.36 -19.58
CA THR A 222 1.48 -10.94 -19.91
C THR A 222 1.33 -10.65 -21.41
N GLN A 223 1.40 -11.66 -22.27
CA GLN A 223 1.14 -11.53 -23.72
C GLN A 223 -0.35 -11.37 -24.04
N PHE A 224 -1.26 -11.71 -23.13
CA PHE A 224 -2.70 -11.48 -23.31
C PHE A 224 -3.20 -10.24 -22.57
N PHE A 225 -2.31 -9.52 -21.89
CA PHE A 225 -2.68 -8.42 -21.02
C PHE A 225 -2.85 -7.09 -21.78
N TYR A 226 -3.83 -7.06 -22.68
CA TYR A 226 -4.15 -5.92 -23.54
C TYR A 226 -5.60 -5.48 -23.41
N PHE A 227 -5.81 -4.17 -23.49
CA PHE A 227 -7.10 -3.52 -23.38
C PHE A 227 -7.52 -2.88 -24.71
N ASP A 228 -8.78 -3.13 -25.07
CA ASP A 228 -9.52 -2.36 -26.05
C ASP A 228 -10.51 -1.44 -25.30
N PHE A 229 -10.69 -0.21 -25.76
CA PHE A 229 -11.62 0.74 -25.15
C PHE A 229 -12.85 0.96 -26.04
N LEU A 230 -14.00 1.21 -25.42
CA LEU A 230 -15.24 1.52 -26.14
C LEU A 230 -15.13 2.85 -26.91
N VAL A 231 -14.38 3.79 -26.35
CA VAL A 231 -14.06 5.09 -26.94
C VAL A 231 -12.56 5.26 -26.85
N GLU A 232 -11.94 5.80 -27.89
CA GLU A 232 -10.51 6.10 -27.87
C GLU A 232 -10.15 7.01 -26.69
N PRO A 233 -9.09 6.71 -25.92
CA PRO A 233 -8.61 7.61 -24.87
C PRO A 233 -8.25 8.99 -25.43
N MET A 234 -8.27 10.01 -24.58
CA MET A 234 -7.81 11.35 -24.98
C MET A 234 -6.34 11.29 -25.42
N LYS A 235 -5.93 12.13 -26.38
CA LYS A 235 -4.57 12.12 -26.95
C LYS A 235 -3.45 12.19 -25.89
N GLU A 236 -3.67 12.93 -24.81
CA GLU A 236 -2.73 13.02 -23.68
C GLU A 236 -2.59 11.67 -22.96
N THR A 237 -3.72 11.01 -22.67
CA THR A 237 -3.77 9.67 -22.09
C THR A 237 -3.16 8.63 -23.03
N GLN A 238 -3.44 8.71 -24.34
CA GLN A 238 -2.80 7.83 -25.33
C GLN A 238 -1.29 7.99 -25.32
N LYS A 239 -0.78 9.23 -25.32
CA LYS A 239 0.66 9.50 -25.23
C LYS A 239 1.24 8.92 -23.95
N ALA A 240 0.61 9.16 -22.79
CA ALA A 240 1.08 8.64 -21.51
C ALA A 240 1.11 7.10 -21.45
N LEU A 241 0.14 6.42 -22.08
CA LEU A 241 0.10 4.96 -22.16
C LEU A 241 1.15 4.39 -23.14
N LEU A 242 1.64 5.20 -24.09
CA LEU A 242 2.65 4.83 -25.08
C LEU A 242 4.08 5.27 -24.70
N ASP A 243 4.25 6.24 -23.80
CA ASP A 243 5.56 6.84 -23.46
C ASP A 243 6.49 5.86 -22.71
N ASP A 244 5.95 4.85 -22.03
CA ASP A 244 6.72 3.86 -21.25
C ASP A 244 7.27 2.69 -22.11
N GLN A 245 7.42 2.91 -23.43
CA GLN A 245 7.86 1.94 -24.44
C GLN A 245 9.29 1.38 -24.26
N GLU A 246 10.09 1.91 -23.33
CA GLU A 246 11.40 1.32 -22.98
C GLU A 246 11.27 -0.08 -22.36
N THR A 247 10.07 -0.45 -21.87
CA THR A 247 9.77 -1.84 -21.51
C THR A 247 9.49 -2.67 -22.77
N LEU A 248 10.57 -3.14 -23.40
CA LEU A 248 10.68 -3.99 -24.60
C LEU A 248 9.77 -5.24 -24.70
N LEU A 249 8.90 -5.50 -23.72
CA LEU A 249 8.17 -6.76 -23.62
C LEU A 249 6.92 -6.83 -24.50
N ASN A 250 6.33 -5.71 -24.93
CA ASN A 250 5.02 -5.73 -25.59
C ASN A 250 4.87 -4.56 -26.57
N LEU A 251 5.12 -4.80 -27.86
CA LEU A 251 4.81 -3.84 -28.92
C LEU A 251 3.27 -3.74 -29.06
N PRO A 252 2.69 -2.53 -29.07
CA PRO A 252 1.25 -2.38 -29.23
C PRO A 252 0.81 -2.90 -30.60
N HIS A 253 -0.25 -3.71 -30.64
CA HIS A 253 -1.02 -3.95 -31.86
C HIS A 253 -1.98 -2.77 -32.07
N ASP A 254 -2.23 -2.40 -33.32
CA ASP A 254 -3.04 -1.23 -33.71
C ASP A 254 -4.34 -1.11 -32.87
N GLY A 255 -4.40 -0.09 -32.00
CA GLY A 255 -5.56 0.23 -31.16
C GLY A 255 -5.62 -0.45 -29.77
N THR A 256 -4.67 -1.33 -29.44
CA THR A 256 -4.61 -2.01 -28.13
C THR A 256 -3.64 -1.32 -27.16
N TYR A 257 -3.95 -1.37 -25.86
CA TYR A 257 -3.12 -0.78 -24.81
C TYR A 257 -2.64 -1.84 -23.81
N SER A 258 -1.35 -1.82 -23.46
CA SER A 258 -0.76 -2.73 -22.47
C SER A 258 -1.35 -2.48 -21.09
N GLY A 259 -1.80 -3.55 -20.42
CA GLY A 259 -2.29 -3.49 -19.04
C GLY A 259 -1.23 -3.07 -18.02
N ILE A 260 0.05 -3.35 -18.30
CA ILE A 260 1.19 -2.91 -17.47
C ILE A 260 1.31 -1.38 -17.52
N ASN A 261 1.21 -0.80 -18.72
CA ASN A 261 1.29 0.65 -18.90
C ASN A 261 0.07 1.33 -18.28
N LEU A 262 -1.11 0.69 -18.36
CA LEU A 262 -2.34 1.18 -17.76
C LEU A 262 -2.23 1.31 -16.22
N ILE A 263 -1.74 0.28 -15.53
CA ILE A 263 -1.53 0.36 -14.07
C ILE A 263 -0.41 1.34 -13.71
N SER A 264 0.68 1.39 -14.50
CA SER A 264 1.78 2.37 -14.32
C SER A 264 1.24 3.80 -14.39
N TYR A 265 0.41 4.08 -15.40
CA TYR A 265 -0.25 5.37 -15.60
C TYR A 265 -1.18 5.74 -14.44
N PHE A 266 -1.94 4.78 -13.89
CA PHE A 266 -2.77 5.04 -12.71
C PHE A 266 -1.92 5.37 -11.47
N ILE A 267 -0.81 4.67 -11.26
CA ILE A 267 0.11 4.95 -10.15
C ILE A 267 0.71 6.35 -10.28
N ASP A 268 1.16 6.73 -11.49
CA ASP A 268 1.74 8.06 -11.73
C ASP A 268 0.71 9.17 -11.54
N SER A 269 -0.52 8.95 -12.01
CA SER A 269 -1.62 9.88 -11.80
C SER A 269 -1.91 10.09 -10.30
N TYR A 270 -1.89 9.02 -9.50
CA TYR A 270 -2.02 9.13 -8.04
C TYR A 270 -0.87 9.94 -7.43
N GLN A 271 0.36 9.68 -7.86
CA GLN A 271 1.56 10.34 -7.33
C GLN A 271 1.60 11.84 -7.67
N GLN A 272 1.11 12.22 -8.86
CA GLN A 272 0.98 13.63 -9.26
C GLN A 272 -0.06 14.37 -8.41
N LEU A 273 -1.17 13.70 -8.07
CA LEU A 273 -2.23 14.27 -7.24
C LEU A 273 -1.83 14.38 -5.76
N ASN A 274 -0.96 13.49 -5.26
CA ASN A 274 -0.59 13.41 -3.85
C ASN A 274 0.87 13.83 -3.63
N THR A 275 1.07 15.09 -3.22
CA THR A 275 2.42 15.62 -2.96
C THR A 275 2.98 15.16 -1.61
N ARG A 276 4.20 14.61 -1.66
CA ARG A 276 4.87 13.96 -0.53
C ARG A 276 5.42 14.92 0.54
N LYS A 277 5.76 16.16 0.15
CA LYS A 277 6.37 17.17 1.05
C LYS A 277 5.53 17.40 2.31
N ASN A 278 4.22 17.21 2.20
CA ASN A 278 3.28 17.39 3.30
C ASN A 278 3.43 16.30 4.38
N GLN A 279 3.90 15.09 4.04
CA GLN A 279 3.98 13.98 4.99
C GLN A 279 5.12 14.12 5.98
N LEU A 280 6.32 14.50 5.52
CA LEU A 280 7.46 14.69 6.42
C LEU A 280 7.17 15.81 7.42
N SER A 281 6.63 16.93 6.93
CA SER A 281 6.22 18.05 7.77
C SER A 281 5.12 17.67 8.76
N LEU A 282 4.13 16.88 8.33
CA LEU A 282 3.06 16.38 9.19
C LEU A 282 3.60 15.40 10.25
N ALA A 283 4.47 14.46 9.88
CA ALA A 283 5.12 13.54 10.81
C ALA A 283 5.91 14.30 11.88
N LEU A 284 6.67 15.31 11.47
CA LEU A 284 7.46 16.15 12.37
C LEU A 284 6.55 16.96 13.30
N LEU A 285 5.47 17.53 12.78
CA LEU A 285 4.48 18.26 13.57
C LEU A 285 3.82 17.38 14.63
N ILE A 286 3.37 16.18 14.26
CA ILE A 286 2.78 15.22 15.20
C ILE A 286 3.80 14.82 16.26
N SER A 287 5.05 14.56 15.86
CA SER A 287 6.15 14.23 16.80
C SER A 287 6.42 15.36 17.79
N PHE A 288 6.42 16.60 17.30
CA PHE A 288 6.60 17.79 18.13
C PHE A 288 5.47 17.92 19.15
N ILE A 289 4.21 17.77 18.73
CA ILE A 289 3.04 17.81 19.63
C ILE A 289 3.18 16.74 20.72
N VAL A 290 3.48 15.49 20.33
CA VAL A 290 3.61 14.36 21.27
C VAL A 290 4.67 14.63 22.35
N VAL A 291 5.81 15.21 21.98
CA VAL A 291 6.94 15.40 22.89
C VAL A 291 6.84 16.69 23.70
N ILE A 292 6.37 17.78 23.09
CA ILE A 292 6.35 19.10 23.72
C ILE A 292 5.15 19.28 24.63
N THR A 293 3.97 18.77 24.28
CA THR A 293 2.76 18.95 25.11
C THR A 293 2.95 18.48 26.55
N PRO A 294 3.49 17.27 26.82
CA PRO A 294 3.83 16.85 28.18
C PRO A 294 4.80 17.81 28.87
N LYS A 295 5.90 18.16 28.21
CA LYS A 295 6.96 18.98 28.79
C LYS A 295 6.48 20.39 29.12
N ALA A 296 5.58 20.95 28.31
CA ALA A 296 4.94 22.23 28.58
C ALA A 296 4.05 22.18 29.82
N LEU A 297 3.31 21.09 30.04
CA LEU A 297 2.47 20.90 31.22
C LEU A 297 3.29 20.72 32.51
N ALA A 298 4.49 20.16 32.41
CA ALA A 298 5.42 19.99 33.52
C ALA A 298 6.47 21.12 33.62
N TYR A 299 6.28 22.24 32.92
CA TYR A 299 7.28 23.30 32.80
C TYR A 299 7.76 23.88 34.14
N GLU A 300 6.84 24.08 35.10
CA GLU A 300 7.18 24.62 36.42
C GLU A 300 8.16 23.71 37.19
N ARG A 301 8.08 22.39 36.98
CA ARG A 301 8.98 21.41 37.60
C ARG A 301 10.41 21.57 37.08
N TYR A 302 10.55 21.83 35.78
CA TYR A 302 11.85 21.86 35.11
C TYR A 302 12.59 23.18 35.28
N LEU A 303 11.89 24.27 35.57
CA LEU A 303 12.50 25.61 35.68
C LEU A 303 13.50 25.76 36.83
N GLN A 304 13.48 24.87 37.81
CA GLN A 304 14.24 25.04 39.06
C GLN A 304 15.74 24.80 38.88
N ASN A 305 16.16 24.04 37.86
CA ASN A 305 17.55 23.66 37.69
C ASN A 305 17.97 23.67 36.20
N PRO A 306 18.98 24.47 35.81
CA PRO A 306 19.40 24.61 34.41
C PRO A 306 19.89 23.29 33.79
N VAL A 307 20.43 22.37 34.60
CA VAL A 307 20.85 21.05 34.13
C VAL A 307 19.65 20.24 33.69
N GLU A 308 18.53 20.30 34.42
CA GLU A 308 17.31 19.57 34.08
C GLU A 308 16.67 20.11 32.80
N ILE A 309 16.67 21.44 32.63
CA ILE A 309 16.23 22.07 31.39
C ILE A 309 17.05 21.55 30.21
N PHE A 310 18.37 21.56 30.32
CA PHE A 310 19.26 21.06 29.28
C PHE A 310 18.99 19.58 28.96
N LEU A 311 18.91 18.72 29.98
CA LEU A 311 18.65 17.29 29.80
C LEU A 311 17.28 17.03 29.15
N ASN A 312 16.27 17.81 29.53
CA ASN A 312 14.93 17.71 28.96
C ASN A 312 14.88 18.13 27.48
N ILE A 313 15.63 19.17 27.11
CA ILE A 313 15.76 19.61 25.72
C ILE A 313 16.44 18.52 24.90
N VAL A 314 17.58 18.00 25.38
CA VAL A 314 18.32 16.93 24.67
C VAL A 314 17.46 15.68 24.51
N CYS A 315 16.81 15.21 25.58
CA CYS A 315 15.90 14.07 25.53
C CYS A 315 14.72 14.33 24.57
N GLY A 316 14.17 15.55 24.59
CA GLY A 316 13.09 15.96 23.69
C GLY A 316 13.49 15.91 22.22
N ILE A 317 14.69 16.40 21.86
CA ILE A 317 15.20 16.34 20.49
C ILE A 317 15.30 14.89 20.01
N PHE A 318 15.85 13.99 20.82
CA PHE A 318 15.94 12.57 20.44
C PHE A 318 14.57 11.90 20.32
N GLN A 319 13.65 12.18 21.24
CA GLN A 319 12.27 11.67 21.14
C GLN A 319 11.57 12.18 19.89
N ILE A 320 11.70 13.46 19.53
CA ILE A 320 11.11 14.02 18.30
C ILE A 320 11.64 13.30 17.08
N ILE A 321 12.95 13.06 17.01
CA ILE A 321 13.57 12.34 15.88
C ILE A 321 13.02 10.91 15.78
N GLN A 322 12.89 10.19 16.89
CA GLN A 322 12.39 8.81 16.88
C GLN A 322 10.90 8.71 16.54
N PHE A 323 10.08 9.54 17.17
CA PHE A 323 8.66 9.62 16.84
C PHE A 323 8.43 10.06 15.40
N ASN A 324 9.28 10.92 14.84
CA ASN A 324 9.19 11.31 13.44
C ASN A 324 9.37 10.11 12.51
N CYS A 325 10.31 9.20 12.79
CA CYS A 325 10.45 7.98 12.01
C CYS A 325 9.20 7.07 12.10
N ILE A 326 8.60 6.96 13.29
CA ILE A 326 7.39 6.16 13.53
C ILE A 326 6.18 6.74 12.79
N PHE A 327 5.93 8.04 12.93
CA PHE A 327 4.80 8.69 12.29
C PHE A 327 4.98 8.82 10.78
N LEU A 328 6.21 8.99 10.29
CA LEU A 328 6.50 8.93 8.86
C LEU A 328 6.14 7.54 8.28
N TYR A 329 6.51 6.46 8.97
CA TYR A 329 6.13 5.10 8.57
C TYR A 329 4.61 4.92 8.53
N LEU A 330 3.90 5.38 9.57
CA LEU A 330 2.45 5.32 9.63
C LEU A 330 1.76 6.11 8.52
N LEU A 331 2.24 7.32 8.22
CA LEU A 331 1.70 8.14 7.13
C LEU A 331 1.94 7.50 5.76
N ILE A 332 3.13 6.94 5.52
CA ILE A 332 3.44 6.18 4.31
C ILE A 332 2.51 4.96 4.19
N SER A 333 2.24 4.27 5.29
CA SER A 333 1.29 3.14 5.29
C SER A 333 -0.15 3.57 4.96
N LEU A 334 -0.60 4.74 5.41
CA LEU A 334 -1.92 5.26 5.07
C LEU A 334 -1.99 5.74 3.60
N GLU A 335 -0.93 6.37 3.10
CA GLU A 335 -0.81 6.72 1.69
C GLU A 335 -0.87 5.48 0.79
N ASP A 336 -0.17 4.41 1.17
CA ASP A 336 -0.20 3.14 0.44
C ASP A 336 -1.61 2.57 0.32
N MET A 337 -2.38 2.61 1.42
CA MET A 337 -3.78 2.18 1.42
C MET A 337 -4.67 3.07 0.54
N LYS A 338 -4.46 4.39 0.58
CA LYS A 338 -5.18 5.35 -0.28
C LYS A 338 -4.86 5.15 -1.75
N ARG A 339 -3.59 4.93 -2.10
CA ARG A 339 -3.15 4.59 -3.46
C ARG A 339 -3.85 3.34 -3.94
N LYS A 340 -3.89 2.30 -3.12
CA LYS A 340 -4.57 1.05 -3.47
C LYS A 340 -6.07 1.25 -3.71
N ILE A 341 -6.75 2.03 -2.87
CA ILE A 341 -8.15 2.40 -3.07
C ILE A 341 -8.33 3.15 -4.40
N PHE A 342 -7.49 4.15 -4.68
CA PHE A 342 -7.49 4.89 -5.94
C PHE A 342 -7.36 3.95 -7.15
N LEU A 343 -6.40 3.02 -7.12
CA LEU A 343 -6.20 2.06 -8.21
C LEU A 343 -7.44 1.17 -8.40
N LEU A 344 -8.03 0.68 -7.31
CA LEU A 344 -9.25 -0.14 -7.35
C LEU A 344 -10.46 0.66 -7.88
N ASP A 345 -10.58 1.94 -7.51
CA ASP A 345 -11.59 2.85 -8.06
C ASP A 345 -11.42 3.00 -9.58
N GLN A 346 -10.19 3.21 -10.08
CA GLN A 346 -9.95 3.28 -11.52
C GLN A 346 -10.30 1.97 -12.23
N VAL A 347 -9.93 0.81 -11.66
CA VAL A 347 -10.30 -0.52 -12.19
C VAL A 347 -11.82 -0.73 -12.19
N TYR A 348 -12.53 -0.20 -11.19
CA TYR A 348 -13.97 -0.23 -11.13
C TYR A 348 -14.62 0.65 -12.20
N TYR A 349 -14.09 1.84 -12.45
CA TYR A 349 -14.58 2.73 -13.50
C TYR A 349 -14.32 2.22 -14.91
N LEU A 350 -13.29 1.39 -15.11
CA LEU A 350 -13.00 0.74 -16.39
C LEU A 350 -14.15 -0.15 -16.87
N ILE A 351 -14.82 -0.86 -15.96
CA ILE A 351 -15.88 -1.81 -16.31
C ILE A 351 -17.30 -1.26 -16.15
N SER A 352 -17.48 -0.17 -15.39
CA SER A 352 -18.79 0.42 -15.17
C SER A 352 -19.40 1.02 -16.45
N THR A 353 -20.59 0.54 -16.81
CA THR A 353 -21.42 1.06 -17.92
C THR A 353 -22.32 2.22 -17.50
N LYS A 354 -22.63 2.32 -16.21
CA LYS A 354 -23.43 3.41 -15.65
C LYS A 354 -22.53 4.58 -15.30
N ARG A 355 -23.07 5.79 -15.39
CA ARG A 355 -22.47 6.98 -14.79
C ARG A 355 -22.46 6.80 -13.27
N VAL A 356 -21.34 6.34 -12.73
CA VAL A 356 -21.12 6.28 -11.29
C VAL A 356 -20.80 7.69 -10.82
N ARG A 357 -21.31 8.09 -9.66
CA ARG A 357 -20.83 9.30 -8.99
C ARG A 357 -19.41 9.02 -8.52
N CYS A 358 -18.44 9.34 -9.36
CA CYS A 358 -17.05 9.11 -9.04
C CYS A 358 -16.62 10.10 -7.94
N LYS A 359 -16.06 9.59 -6.85
CA LYS A 359 -15.39 10.44 -5.85
C LYS A 359 -14.12 11.04 -6.43
N GLU A 360 -13.49 10.31 -7.34
CA GLU A 360 -12.26 10.67 -8.01
C GLU A 360 -12.46 10.80 -9.52
N PHE A 361 -11.54 11.48 -10.19
CA PHE A 361 -11.62 11.65 -11.64
C PHE A 361 -11.37 10.32 -12.36
N LYS A 362 -12.22 10.00 -13.35
CA LYS A 362 -12.04 8.82 -14.21
C LYS A 362 -10.95 9.12 -15.25
N LEU A 363 -9.83 8.41 -15.17
CA LEU A 363 -8.66 8.69 -16.00
C LEU A 363 -8.73 8.11 -17.42
N THR A 364 -9.44 7.00 -17.59
CA THR A 364 -9.50 6.24 -18.85
C THR A 364 -10.93 5.93 -19.22
N PRO A 365 -11.24 5.77 -20.52
CA PRO A 365 -12.58 5.41 -20.97
C PRO A 365 -12.97 4.00 -20.49
N THR A 366 -14.27 3.68 -20.58
CA THR A 366 -14.76 2.31 -20.29
C THR A 366 -14.16 1.34 -21.32
N ILE A 367 -13.77 0.15 -20.86
CA ILE A 367 -13.24 -0.91 -21.71
C ILE A 367 -14.30 -1.43 -22.69
N ASP A 368 -13.88 -2.00 -23.82
CA ASP A 368 -14.79 -2.66 -24.74
C ASP A 368 -15.29 -3.99 -24.15
N ILE A 369 -16.47 -3.93 -23.53
CA ILE A 369 -17.16 -5.09 -22.95
C ILE A 369 -17.60 -6.12 -23.99
N ASN A 370 -17.52 -5.83 -25.30
CA ASN A 370 -17.80 -6.79 -26.38
C ASN A 370 -16.58 -7.68 -26.70
N CYS A 371 -15.45 -7.45 -26.02
CA CYS A 371 -14.23 -8.20 -26.18
C CYS A 371 -13.95 -9.10 -24.96
N PRO A 372 -14.11 -10.44 -25.08
CA PRO A 372 -13.77 -11.41 -24.03
C PRO A 372 -12.35 -11.25 -23.51
N ARG A 373 -11.39 -11.01 -24.43
CA ARG A 373 -9.98 -10.75 -24.09
C ARG A 373 -9.84 -9.56 -23.14
N THR A 374 -10.58 -8.47 -23.40
CA THR A 374 -10.54 -7.27 -22.57
C THR A 374 -11.17 -7.49 -21.19
N ILE A 375 -12.22 -8.33 -21.09
CA ILE A 375 -12.80 -8.74 -19.80
C ILE A 375 -11.80 -9.57 -18.98
N GLU A 376 -11.09 -10.47 -19.65
CA GLU A 376 -10.04 -11.28 -19.02
C GLU A 376 -8.85 -10.41 -18.57
N ALA A 377 -8.38 -9.51 -19.43
CA ALA A 377 -7.37 -8.51 -19.09
C ALA A 377 -7.81 -7.63 -17.90
N TRP A 378 -9.08 -7.23 -17.84
CA TRP A 378 -9.62 -6.51 -16.68
C TRP A 378 -9.55 -7.34 -15.40
N SER A 379 -9.86 -8.64 -15.46
CA SER A 379 -9.73 -9.55 -14.31
C SER A 379 -8.27 -9.68 -13.85
N MET A 380 -7.33 -9.74 -14.80
CA MET A 380 -5.88 -9.73 -14.51
C MET A 380 -5.45 -8.42 -13.85
N LEU A 381 -5.85 -7.26 -14.40
CA LEU A 381 -5.54 -5.94 -13.85
C LEU A 381 -6.07 -5.77 -12.42
N ARG A 382 -7.31 -6.21 -12.16
CA ARG A 382 -7.90 -6.22 -10.82
C ARG A 382 -7.05 -7.02 -9.84
N SER A 383 -6.68 -8.24 -10.22
CA SER A 383 -5.89 -9.15 -9.37
C SER A 383 -4.50 -8.56 -9.09
N ILE A 384 -3.82 -8.06 -10.13
CA ILE A 384 -2.53 -7.35 -10.00
C ILE A 384 -2.67 -6.13 -9.08
N THR A 385 -3.77 -5.38 -9.16
CA THR A 385 -4.01 -4.20 -8.32
C THR A 385 -4.23 -4.57 -6.85
N PHE A 386 -4.95 -5.66 -6.57
CA PHE A 386 -5.09 -6.21 -5.22
C PHE A 386 -3.75 -6.73 -4.66
N ASP A 387 -2.86 -7.20 -5.51
CA ASP A 387 -1.60 -7.82 -5.12
C ASP A 387 -0.40 -6.85 -5.22
N TYR A 388 -0.62 -5.65 -5.76
CA TYR A 388 0.37 -4.60 -5.86
C TYR A 388 0.87 -4.22 -4.47
N GLY A 389 2.19 -4.35 -4.25
CA GLY A 389 2.81 -4.09 -2.97
C GLY A 389 2.52 -5.13 -1.89
N ALA A 390 2.18 -6.38 -2.23
CA ALA A 390 1.85 -7.43 -1.26
C ALA A 390 2.86 -7.56 -0.10
N SER A 391 4.17 -7.51 -0.39
CA SER A 391 5.20 -7.55 0.66
C SER A 391 5.14 -6.35 1.61
N TYR A 392 4.80 -5.16 1.12
CA TYR A 392 4.62 -3.96 1.95
C TYR A 392 3.36 -4.05 2.79
N HIS A 393 2.29 -4.56 2.18
CA HIS A 393 1.04 -4.74 2.87
C HIS A 393 1.20 -5.67 4.08
N ILE A 394 1.92 -6.78 3.92
CA ILE A 394 2.22 -7.71 5.03
C ILE A 394 3.02 -7.02 6.15
N ARG A 395 4.04 -6.20 5.80
CA ARG A 395 4.81 -5.43 6.80
C ARG A 395 3.91 -4.46 7.57
N ASN A 396 3.09 -3.71 6.84
CA ASN A 396 2.14 -2.75 7.43
C ASN A 396 1.10 -3.45 8.30
N GLN A 397 0.57 -4.58 7.85
CA GLN A 397 -0.38 -5.40 8.60
C GLN A 397 0.22 -5.76 9.96
N ILE A 398 1.45 -6.28 10.00
CA ILE A 398 2.10 -6.76 11.22
C ILE A 398 2.46 -5.61 12.17
N TYR A 399 2.90 -4.49 11.60
CA TYR A 399 3.15 -3.30 12.37
C TYR A 399 1.87 -2.78 13.06
N HIS A 400 0.77 -2.61 12.31
CA HIS A 400 -0.52 -2.18 12.88
C HIS A 400 -1.10 -3.21 13.85
N THR A 401 -0.89 -4.49 13.58
CA THR A 401 -1.24 -5.64 14.43
C THR A 401 -0.59 -5.54 15.81
N ILE A 402 0.69 -5.16 15.89
CA ILE A 402 1.37 -4.91 17.16
C ILE A 402 0.88 -3.61 17.81
N LEU A 403 0.67 -2.53 17.04
CA LEU A 403 0.11 -1.29 17.58
C LEU A 403 -1.29 -1.48 18.18
N ILE A 404 -2.14 -2.31 17.56
CA ILE A 404 -3.46 -2.68 18.11
C ILE A 404 -3.29 -3.38 19.45
N LEU A 405 -2.36 -4.33 19.58
CA LEU A 405 -2.07 -4.96 20.88
C LEU A 405 -1.59 -3.94 21.92
N CYS A 406 -0.72 -3.01 21.53
CA CYS A 406 -0.29 -1.93 22.41
C CYS A 406 -1.49 -1.06 22.85
N CYS A 407 -2.39 -0.70 21.93
CA CYS A 407 -3.61 0.04 22.27
C CYS A 407 -4.54 -0.73 23.20
N VAL A 408 -4.72 -2.04 23.00
CA VAL A 408 -5.51 -2.89 23.91
C VAL A 408 -4.87 -2.95 25.29
N ALA A 409 -3.55 -3.14 25.37
CA ALA A 409 -2.82 -3.12 26.64
C ALA A 409 -2.95 -1.75 27.34
N SER A 410 -2.84 -0.65 26.60
CA SER A 410 -3.05 0.71 27.12
C SER A 410 -4.48 0.95 27.61
N LEU A 411 -5.50 0.38 26.95
CA LEU A 411 -6.89 0.43 27.42
C LEU A 411 -7.07 -0.32 28.74
N VAL A 412 -6.51 -1.53 28.85
CA VAL A 412 -6.54 -2.31 30.10
C VAL A 412 -5.86 -1.54 31.23
N PHE A 413 -4.70 -0.94 30.95
CA PHE A 413 -3.99 -0.12 31.91
C PHE A 413 -4.79 1.13 32.31
N ALA A 414 -5.44 1.80 31.35
CA ALA A 414 -6.34 2.92 31.61
C ALA A 414 -7.50 2.53 32.54
N PHE A 415 -8.09 1.34 32.36
CA PHE A 415 -9.14 0.85 33.27
C PHE A 415 -8.60 0.62 34.68
N GLN A 416 -7.40 0.08 34.83
CA GLN A 416 -6.81 -0.11 36.15
C GLN A 416 -6.56 1.23 36.87
N ILE A 417 -6.20 2.28 36.14
CA ILE A 417 -6.06 3.64 36.70
C ILE A 417 -7.42 4.18 37.15
N ILE A 418 -8.46 4.05 36.31
CA ILE A 418 -9.80 4.59 36.63
C ILE A 418 -10.44 3.87 37.82
N LEU A 419 -10.13 2.59 38.00
CA LEU A 419 -10.53 1.78 39.15
C LEU A 419 -9.65 2.00 40.39
N ASP A 420 -8.77 3.01 40.38
CA ASP A 420 -7.85 3.39 41.46
C ASP A 420 -6.89 2.26 41.90
N TYR A 421 -6.64 1.23 41.07
CA TYR A 421 -5.62 0.21 41.36
C TYR A 421 -4.21 0.78 41.22
N PHE A 422 -4.03 1.78 40.36
CA PHE A 422 -2.76 2.49 40.17
C PHE A 422 -2.97 4.00 40.33
N GLN A 423 -2.17 4.60 41.20
CA GLN A 423 -2.05 6.06 41.30
C GLN A 423 -0.96 6.52 40.35
N LEU A 424 -1.33 7.33 39.35
CA LEU A 424 -0.39 7.96 38.44
C LEU A 424 -0.48 9.47 38.57
N ASP A 425 0.67 10.14 38.47
CA ASP A 425 0.71 11.58 38.33
C ASP A 425 -0.07 12.00 37.08
N TYR A 426 -0.79 13.11 37.19
CA TYR A 426 -1.59 13.69 36.11
C TYR A 426 -0.79 13.89 34.81
N TYR A 427 0.49 14.24 34.94
CA TYR A 427 1.44 14.35 33.84
C TYR A 427 1.59 13.04 33.04
N TYR A 428 1.71 11.90 33.71
CA TYR A 428 1.84 10.60 33.06
C TYR A 428 0.55 10.22 32.32
N LEU A 429 -0.59 10.46 32.96
CA LEU A 429 -1.91 10.18 32.40
C LEU A 429 -2.15 10.95 31.10
N ILE A 430 -1.91 12.27 31.10
CA ILE A 430 -2.09 13.09 29.89
C ILE A 430 -1.20 12.58 28.76
N THR A 431 0.08 12.33 29.05
CA THR A 431 1.05 11.95 28.02
C THR A 431 0.68 10.62 27.36
N LEU A 432 0.38 9.61 28.18
CA LEU A 432 -0.08 8.31 27.69
C LEU A 432 -1.40 8.44 26.93
N GLY A 433 -2.32 9.29 27.39
CA GLY A 433 -3.57 9.59 26.71
C GLY A 433 -3.38 10.19 25.31
N ILE A 434 -2.48 11.17 25.15
CA ILE A 434 -2.17 11.79 23.85
C ILE A 434 -1.56 10.75 22.90
N VAL A 435 -0.56 10.01 23.36
CA VAL A 435 0.11 8.97 22.57
C VAL A 435 -0.90 7.90 22.13
N PHE A 436 -1.74 7.43 23.06
CA PHE A 436 -2.80 6.48 22.79
C PHE A 436 -3.79 7.00 21.74
N LEU A 437 -4.29 8.23 21.90
CA LEU A 437 -5.27 8.82 20.98
C LEU A 437 -4.70 8.93 19.56
N ILE A 438 -3.45 9.36 19.41
CA ILE A 438 -2.82 9.48 18.09
C ILE A 438 -2.69 8.11 17.43
N PHE A 439 -2.19 7.08 18.14
CA PHE A 439 -2.12 5.73 17.57
C PHE A 439 -3.49 5.16 17.24
N LEU A 440 -4.51 5.42 18.08
CA LEU A 440 -5.89 5.01 17.82
C LEU A 440 -6.44 5.63 16.52
N ILE A 441 -6.13 6.90 16.24
CA ILE A 441 -6.50 7.56 14.98
C ILE A 441 -5.86 6.84 13.79
N PHE A 442 -4.55 6.57 13.84
CA PHE A 442 -3.84 5.87 12.76
C PHE A 442 -4.40 4.47 12.52
N ILE A 443 -4.62 3.70 13.59
CA ILE A 443 -5.22 2.37 13.53
C ILE A 443 -6.61 2.44 12.91
N SER A 444 -7.45 3.38 13.34
CA SER A 444 -8.83 3.52 12.84
C SER A 444 -8.85 3.87 11.35
N LEU A 445 -7.98 4.79 10.91
CA LEU A 445 -7.85 5.13 9.49
C LEU A 445 -7.38 3.93 8.66
N TYR A 446 -6.38 3.19 9.15
CA TYR A 446 -5.88 1.98 8.48
C TYR A 446 -6.97 0.92 8.35
N LEU A 447 -7.69 0.64 9.45
CA LEU A 447 -8.79 -0.32 9.48
C LEU A 447 -9.95 0.08 8.56
N LEU A 448 -10.28 1.38 8.51
CA LEU A 448 -11.31 1.89 7.61
C LEU A 448 -10.92 1.66 6.15
N SER A 449 -9.68 2.02 5.78
CA SER A 449 -9.18 1.75 4.43
C SER A 449 -9.13 0.26 4.11
N ALA A 450 -8.80 -0.59 5.09
CA ALA A 450 -8.85 -2.04 4.94
C ALA A 450 -10.26 -2.56 4.64
N ALA A 451 -11.28 -2.06 5.35
CA ALA A 451 -12.67 -2.38 5.08
C ALA A 451 -13.12 -1.90 3.69
N THR A 452 -12.70 -0.70 3.26
CA THR A 452 -12.98 -0.19 1.92
C THR A 452 -12.39 -1.09 0.84
N ILE A 453 -11.12 -1.50 0.96
CA ILE A 453 -10.48 -2.42 0.02
C ILE A 453 -11.26 -3.74 -0.08
N ASN A 454 -11.72 -4.29 1.05
CA ASN A 454 -12.49 -5.52 1.06
C ASN A 454 -13.91 -5.36 0.49
N GLN A 455 -14.50 -4.16 0.54
CA GLN A 455 -15.81 -3.88 -0.06
C GLN A 455 -15.76 -3.95 -1.59
N PHE A 456 -14.63 -3.58 -2.21
CA PHE A 456 -14.48 -3.65 -3.67
C PHE A 456 -14.73 -5.05 -4.25
N PHE A 457 -14.52 -6.14 -3.49
CA PHE A 457 -14.85 -7.48 -3.97
C PHE A 457 -16.35 -7.63 -4.28
N GLU A 458 -17.22 -7.10 -3.40
CA GLU A 458 -18.68 -7.13 -3.60
C GLU A 458 -19.10 -6.13 -4.69
N ASP A 459 -18.45 -4.97 -4.75
CA ASP A 459 -18.74 -3.96 -5.78
C ASP A 459 -18.38 -4.50 -7.17
N PHE A 460 -17.21 -5.14 -7.34
CA PHE A 460 -16.81 -5.78 -8.59
C PHE A 460 -17.74 -6.93 -8.98
N LYS A 461 -18.14 -7.77 -8.01
CA LYS A 461 -19.11 -8.84 -8.25
C LYS A 461 -20.43 -8.29 -8.78
N THR A 462 -20.95 -7.24 -8.12
CA THR A 462 -22.18 -6.57 -8.54
C THR A 462 -22.07 -5.98 -9.96
N GLN A 463 -20.92 -5.39 -10.31
CA GLN A 463 -20.72 -4.87 -11.68
C GLN A 463 -20.67 -5.97 -12.73
N ILE A 464 -19.98 -7.07 -12.46
CA ILE A 464 -19.93 -8.21 -13.38
C ILE A 464 -21.32 -8.84 -13.55
N GLU A 465 -22.08 -9.00 -12.47
CA GLU A 465 -23.46 -9.50 -12.54
C GLU A 465 -24.35 -8.58 -13.38
N ASN A 466 -24.24 -7.25 -13.22
CA ASN A 466 -24.97 -6.29 -14.04
C ASN A 466 -24.62 -6.41 -15.54
N LEU A 467 -23.35 -6.58 -15.88
CA LEU A 467 -22.92 -6.80 -17.27
C LEU A 467 -23.41 -8.14 -17.83
N LYS A 468 -23.40 -9.18 -16.99
CA LYS A 468 -23.91 -10.50 -17.35
C LYS A 468 -25.41 -10.44 -17.65
N PHE A 469 -26.18 -9.72 -16.86
CA PHE A 469 -27.61 -9.52 -17.13
C PHE A 469 -27.86 -8.84 -18.48
N ILE A 470 -27.07 -7.81 -18.82
CA ILE A 470 -27.14 -7.15 -20.15
C ILE A 470 -26.88 -8.16 -21.27
N CYS A 471 -25.81 -8.96 -21.16
CA CYS A 471 -25.48 -9.95 -22.18
C CYS A 471 -26.55 -11.05 -22.31
N GLN A 472 -27.09 -11.51 -21.18
CA GLN A 472 -28.16 -12.50 -21.15
C GLN A 472 -29.47 -11.97 -21.73
N ASP A 473 -29.79 -10.69 -21.49
CA ASP A 473 -30.96 -10.04 -22.09
C ASP A 473 -30.82 -9.91 -23.60
N VAL A 474 -29.65 -9.51 -24.09
CA VAL A 474 -29.36 -9.46 -25.54
C VAL A 474 -29.43 -10.87 -26.15
N ARG A 475 -28.92 -11.89 -25.47
CA ARG A 475 -29.04 -13.30 -25.88
C ARG A 475 -30.50 -13.74 -25.98
N ARG A 476 -31.33 -13.39 -24.99
CA ARG A 476 -32.77 -13.71 -24.97
C ARG A 476 -33.51 -13.02 -26.11
N MET A 477 -33.17 -11.77 -26.41
CA MET A 477 -33.80 -10.96 -27.46
C MET A 477 -33.12 -11.07 -28.83
N ARG A 478 -32.24 -12.06 -29.03
CA ARG A 478 -31.40 -12.17 -30.23
C ARG A 478 -32.17 -12.16 -31.55
N LYS A 479 -33.37 -12.76 -31.58
CA LYS A 479 -34.23 -12.76 -32.78
C LYS A 479 -34.72 -11.36 -33.14
N GLN A 480 -35.12 -10.58 -32.12
CA GLN A 480 -35.63 -9.23 -32.32
C GLN A 480 -34.51 -8.28 -32.78
N TYR A 481 -33.35 -8.38 -32.15
CA TYR A 481 -32.23 -7.47 -32.44
C TYR A 481 -31.49 -7.79 -33.72
N PHE A 482 -31.43 -9.07 -34.15
CA PHE A 482 -30.57 -9.51 -35.26
C PHE A 482 -31.29 -10.22 -36.42
N GLU A 483 -32.51 -10.76 -36.25
CA GLU A 483 -33.23 -11.49 -37.30
C GLU A 483 -34.43 -10.70 -37.87
N ASP A 484 -35.45 -10.46 -37.05
CA ASP A 484 -36.81 -10.25 -37.58
C ASP A 484 -37.18 -8.79 -37.87
N ASN A 485 -36.54 -7.79 -37.24
CA ASN A 485 -36.94 -6.38 -37.42
C ASN A 485 -35.82 -5.35 -37.23
N ASN A 486 -34.57 -5.78 -36.94
CA ASN A 486 -33.48 -4.87 -36.56
C ASN A 486 -33.93 -3.81 -35.54
N SER A 487 -34.82 -4.20 -34.61
CA SER A 487 -35.43 -3.24 -33.69
C SER A 487 -34.33 -2.65 -32.81
N GLU A 488 -34.21 -1.32 -32.82
CA GLU A 488 -33.24 -0.67 -31.96
C GLU A 488 -33.71 -0.78 -30.49
N PRO A 489 -32.86 -1.30 -29.59
CA PRO A 489 -33.22 -1.32 -28.18
C PRO A 489 -33.37 0.10 -27.63
N GLN A 490 -34.36 0.31 -26.76
CA GLN A 490 -34.64 1.63 -26.17
C GLN A 490 -33.56 2.06 -25.16
N ASN A 491 -32.97 1.10 -24.45
CA ASN A 491 -31.92 1.39 -23.47
C ASN A 491 -30.61 1.70 -24.20
N PHE A 492 -30.02 2.86 -23.88
CA PHE A 492 -28.78 3.34 -24.48
C PHE A 492 -27.63 2.33 -24.42
N VAL A 493 -27.46 1.63 -23.29
CA VAL A 493 -26.38 0.65 -23.11
C VAL A 493 -26.59 -0.56 -24.01
N HIS A 494 -27.81 -1.09 -24.06
CA HIS A 494 -28.17 -2.17 -24.99
C HIS A 494 -27.99 -1.74 -26.45
N LYS A 495 -28.36 -0.49 -26.79
CA LYS A 495 -28.21 0.05 -28.15
C LYS A 495 -26.75 0.14 -28.56
N SER A 496 -25.90 0.67 -27.70
CA SER A 496 -24.46 0.73 -27.94
C SER A 496 -23.86 -0.67 -28.09
N PHE A 497 -24.22 -1.62 -27.23
CA PHE A 497 -23.74 -3.00 -27.28
C PHE A 497 -24.15 -3.72 -28.58
N VAL A 498 -25.45 -3.68 -28.93
CA VAL A 498 -25.98 -4.32 -30.15
C VAL A 498 -25.36 -3.70 -31.41
N ASN A 499 -25.24 -2.37 -31.47
CA ASN A 499 -24.66 -1.69 -32.63
C ASN A 499 -23.19 -2.03 -32.82
N HIS A 500 -22.43 -2.15 -31.73
CA HIS A 500 -21.02 -2.52 -31.80
C HIS A 500 -20.83 -3.95 -32.31
N LEU A 501 -21.64 -4.91 -31.83
CA LEU A 501 -21.63 -6.29 -32.32
C LEU A 501 -21.99 -6.39 -33.80
N LYS A 502 -22.98 -5.61 -34.27
CA LYS A 502 -23.35 -5.54 -35.69
C LYS A 502 -22.21 -4.98 -36.54
N ALA A 503 -21.57 -3.91 -36.07
CA ALA A 503 -20.47 -3.25 -36.76
C ALA A 503 -19.23 -4.16 -36.89
N GLN A 504 -18.90 -4.93 -35.85
CA GLN A 504 -17.73 -5.82 -35.85
C GLN A 504 -17.88 -7.06 -36.75
N HIS A 505 -19.09 -7.57 -36.93
CA HIS A 505 -19.32 -8.88 -37.57
C HIS A 505 -20.15 -8.83 -38.86
N ASN A 506 -20.31 -7.65 -39.48
CA ASN A 506 -21.03 -7.46 -40.74
C ASN A 506 -22.42 -8.14 -40.75
N ASN A 507 -23.14 -8.09 -39.62
CA ASN A 507 -24.43 -8.75 -39.40
C ASN A 507 -24.45 -10.29 -39.57
N ASN A 508 -23.32 -10.99 -39.41
CA ASN A 508 -23.33 -12.46 -39.38
C ASN A 508 -23.87 -12.98 -38.04
N ASN A 509 -25.16 -13.30 -38.01
CA ASN A 509 -25.90 -13.70 -36.81
C ASN A 509 -25.27 -14.89 -36.07
N LEU A 510 -24.72 -15.89 -36.78
CA LEU A 510 -24.12 -17.06 -36.15
C LEU A 510 -22.88 -16.68 -35.32
N ILE A 511 -22.01 -15.82 -35.88
CA ILE A 511 -20.80 -15.34 -35.21
C ILE A 511 -21.18 -14.46 -34.00
N ILE A 512 -22.18 -13.59 -34.16
CA ILE A 512 -22.67 -12.75 -33.07
C ILE A 512 -23.21 -13.61 -31.91
N TYR A 513 -23.93 -14.70 -32.19
CA TYR A 513 -24.45 -15.58 -31.15
C TYR A 513 -23.34 -16.29 -30.39
N GLN A 514 -22.38 -16.88 -31.12
CA GLN A 514 -21.18 -17.47 -30.50
C GLN A 514 -20.41 -16.45 -29.67
N ARG A 515 -20.33 -15.19 -30.15
CA ARG A 515 -19.66 -14.12 -29.42
C ARG A 515 -20.36 -13.77 -28.12
N ILE A 516 -21.69 -13.68 -28.12
CA ILE A 516 -22.47 -13.41 -26.90
C ILE A 516 -22.31 -14.55 -25.90
N ASP A 517 -22.34 -15.81 -26.35
CA ASP A 517 -22.13 -16.96 -25.45
C ASP A 517 -20.72 -16.94 -24.85
N ASN A 518 -19.69 -16.69 -25.65
CA ASN A 518 -18.30 -16.53 -25.16
C ASN A 518 -18.17 -15.38 -24.15
N LEU A 519 -18.87 -14.26 -24.35
CA LEU A 519 -18.87 -13.13 -23.41
C LEU A 519 -19.49 -13.51 -22.07
N ILE A 520 -20.61 -14.24 -22.09
CA ILE A 520 -21.26 -14.72 -20.86
C ILE A 520 -20.32 -15.68 -20.11
N ASP A 521 -19.65 -16.59 -20.81
CA ASP A 521 -18.69 -17.52 -20.21
C ASP A 521 -17.48 -16.78 -19.61
N SER A 522 -16.95 -15.76 -20.29
CA SER A 522 -15.87 -14.91 -19.76
C SER A 522 -16.29 -14.12 -18.52
N LEU A 523 -17.52 -13.59 -18.49
CA LEU A 523 -18.07 -12.91 -17.30
C LEU A 523 -18.27 -13.88 -16.13
N ASP A 524 -18.73 -15.10 -16.41
CA ASP A 524 -18.85 -16.16 -15.40
C ASP A 524 -17.49 -16.55 -14.82
N ASN A 525 -16.47 -16.68 -15.68
CA ASN A 525 -15.11 -16.94 -15.23
C ASN A 525 -14.60 -15.76 -14.37
N ALA A 526 -14.78 -14.52 -14.82
CA ALA A 526 -14.39 -13.32 -14.05
C ALA A 526 -15.07 -13.28 -12.67
N GLN A 527 -16.37 -13.62 -12.59
CA GLN A 527 -17.09 -13.74 -11.32
C GLN A 527 -16.48 -14.80 -10.40
N ARG A 528 -16.18 -16.00 -10.93
CA ARG A 528 -15.52 -17.06 -10.15
C ARG A 528 -14.13 -16.63 -9.65
N HIS A 529 -13.37 -15.88 -10.46
CA HIS A 529 -12.08 -15.31 -10.03
C HIS A 529 -12.23 -14.30 -8.89
N ILE A 530 -13.24 -13.42 -8.95
CA ILE A 530 -13.53 -12.47 -7.86
C ILE A 530 -13.90 -13.22 -6.57
N GLU A 531 -14.72 -14.26 -6.67
CA GLU A 531 -15.10 -15.08 -5.50
C GLU A 531 -13.91 -15.85 -4.91
N TYR A 532 -13.04 -16.37 -5.78
CA TYR A 532 -11.79 -17.01 -5.36
C TYR A 532 -10.89 -16.02 -4.62
N ASP A 533 -10.69 -14.82 -5.15
CA ASP A 533 -9.83 -13.81 -4.52
C ASP A 533 -10.42 -13.27 -3.22
N SER A 534 -11.74 -13.03 -3.17
CA SER A 534 -12.44 -12.58 -1.96
C SER A 534 -12.29 -13.57 -0.79
N ARG A 535 -12.17 -14.87 -1.09
CA ARG A 535 -11.95 -15.94 -0.10
C ARG A 535 -10.48 -16.09 0.29
N ASN A 536 -9.58 -16.11 -0.69
CA ASN A 536 -8.18 -16.47 -0.46
C ASN A 536 -7.31 -15.26 -0.10
N TYR A 537 -7.54 -14.12 -0.76
CA TYR A 537 -6.74 -12.91 -0.65
C TYR A 537 -7.49 -11.68 -0.10
N PRO A 538 -8.45 -11.80 0.83
CA PRO A 538 -8.98 -10.59 1.45
C PRO A 538 -7.93 -9.95 2.35
N LEU A 539 -8.07 -8.65 2.58
CA LEU A 539 -7.26 -7.94 3.54
C LEU A 539 -7.59 -8.43 4.95
N LYS A 540 -6.62 -9.10 5.58
CA LYS A 540 -6.76 -9.71 6.90
C LYS A 540 -5.95 -8.92 7.93
N LEU A 541 -6.38 -8.96 9.18
CA LEU A 541 -5.59 -8.57 10.35
C LEU A 541 -5.73 -9.70 11.38
N TYR A 542 -4.62 -10.29 11.83
CA TYR A 542 -4.62 -11.58 12.57
C TYR A 542 -5.42 -12.72 11.89
N GLY A 543 -5.46 -12.75 10.55
CA GLY A 543 -6.25 -13.74 9.80
C GLY A 543 -7.75 -13.40 9.69
N ILE A 544 -8.22 -12.36 10.37
CA ILE A 544 -9.63 -11.91 10.33
C ILE A 544 -9.80 -10.93 9.17
N LYS A 545 -10.74 -11.21 8.25
CA LYS A 545 -11.12 -10.27 7.18
C LYS A 545 -11.73 -9.02 7.81
N ILE A 546 -11.16 -7.84 7.54
CA ILE A 546 -11.67 -6.57 8.07
C ILE A 546 -12.87 -6.10 7.25
N THR A 547 -14.04 -5.99 7.89
CA THR A 547 -15.29 -5.51 7.26
C THR A 547 -15.85 -4.31 8.02
N TYR A 548 -16.69 -3.50 7.37
CA TYR A 548 -17.37 -2.37 8.01
C TYR A 548 -18.21 -2.81 9.21
N GLU A 549 -18.85 -3.97 9.15
CA GLU A 549 -19.63 -4.55 10.24
C GLU A 549 -18.75 -4.82 11.48
N ILE A 550 -17.56 -5.39 11.29
CA ILE A 550 -16.61 -5.64 12.39
C ILE A 550 -16.17 -4.30 13.01
N LEU A 551 -15.93 -3.27 12.19
CA LEU A 551 -15.54 -1.95 12.70
C LEU A 551 -16.68 -1.27 13.47
N GLN A 552 -17.91 -1.35 12.99
CA GLN A 552 -19.09 -0.83 13.71
C GLN A 552 -19.25 -1.53 15.07
N ASN A 553 -19.12 -2.86 15.10
CA ASN A 553 -19.20 -3.64 16.33
C ASN A 553 -18.06 -3.28 17.31
N LEU A 554 -16.85 -3.03 16.80
CA LEU A 554 -15.72 -2.58 17.61
C LEU A 554 -15.98 -1.20 18.23
N VAL A 555 -16.51 -0.26 17.44
CA VAL A 555 -16.85 1.09 17.92
C VAL A 555 -17.94 1.02 18.99
N VAL A 556 -19.01 0.26 18.77
CA VAL A 556 -20.08 0.06 19.76
C VAL A 556 -19.50 -0.57 21.03
N GLY A 557 -18.68 -1.61 20.90
CA GLY A 557 -18.01 -2.25 22.03
C GLY A 557 -17.14 -1.29 22.85
N LEU A 558 -16.32 -0.46 22.19
CA LEU A 558 -15.52 0.57 22.86
C LEU A 558 -16.38 1.58 23.60
N PHE A 559 -17.46 2.09 22.98
CA PHE A 559 -18.38 3.01 23.64
C PHE A 559 -19.08 2.38 24.84
N THR A 560 -19.53 1.12 24.74
CA THR A 560 -20.14 0.41 25.87
C THR A 560 -19.17 0.30 27.05
N VAL A 561 -17.91 -0.05 26.80
CA VAL A 561 -16.89 -0.15 27.85
C VAL A 561 -16.60 1.22 28.47
N ILE A 562 -16.46 2.27 27.64
CA ILE A 562 -16.27 3.64 28.13
C ILE A 562 -17.47 4.09 28.98
N SER A 563 -18.70 3.86 28.51
CA SER A 563 -19.93 4.20 29.25
C SER A 563 -20.01 3.49 30.60
N PHE A 564 -19.68 2.19 30.65
CA PHE A 564 -19.64 1.42 31.89
C PHE A 564 -18.64 2.02 32.89
N VAL A 565 -17.43 2.35 32.42
CA VAL A 565 -16.35 2.87 33.25
C VAL A 565 -16.68 4.27 33.78
N VAL A 566 -17.26 5.12 32.93
CA VAL A 566 -17.76 6.43 33.32
C VAL A 566 -18.88 6.30 34.36
N GLN A 567 -19.84 5.41 34.13
CA GLN A 567 -20.94 5.17 35.07
C GLN A 567 -20.41 4.69 36.43
N GLN A 568 -19.48 3.74 36.44
CA GLN A 568 -18.89 3.21 37.67
C GLN A 568 -18.20 4.33 38.47
N ARG A 569 -17.43 5.19 37.80
CA ARG A 569 -16.71 6.31 38.44
C ARG A 569 -17.63 7.39 39.02
N PHE A 570 -18.78 7.62 38.41
CA PHE A 570 -19.78 8.57 38.95
C PHE A 570 -20.68 7.95 40.02
N SER A 571 -20.75 6.61 40.10
CA SER A 571 -21.53 5.91 41.14
C SER A 571 -20.78 5.67 42.44
N SER A 572 -19.44 5.63 42.40
CA SER A 572 -18.53 5.59 43.54
C SER A 572 -18.27 6.97 44.10
#